data_AF-A0A3C0C9H3-F1
#
_entry.id   AF-A0A3C0C9H3-F1
#
_cell.length_a   1.000
_cell.length_b   1.000
_cell.length_c   1.000
_cell.angle_alpha   90.00
_cell.angle_beta   90.00
_cell.angle_gamma   90.00
#
_symmetry.space_group_name_H-M   'P 1'
#
loop_
_entity.id
_entity.type
_entity.pdbx_description
1 polymer ?
#
loop_
_entity_poly.entity_id
_entity_poly.type
_entity_poly.pdbx_seq_one_letter_code
_entity_poly.pdbx_strand_id
1 'polypeptide(L)'
;MSSSSLLPMGRSGFESLRKSKQIYVDKTEMINAIASCNGAFFLTRPRRFGKTLLVNTFESLFKHGLEYFKGLIIEQEWKESHCYPVLHLDFSDCRSFNSFADFSAKFASML
;
A
#
# COMPACT_ATOMS: atom_id res chain seq x y z
N MET A 1 -25.35 1.06 21.53
CA MET A 1 -24.74 -0.24 21.19
C MET A 1 -23.27 0.00 20.93
N SER A 2 -22.38 -0.54 21.76
CA SER A 2 -20.93 -0.44 21.58
C SER A 2 -20.55 -1.18 20.30
N SER A 3 -20.42 -0.49 19.17
CA SER A 3 -19.84 -1.07 17.96
C SER A 3 -18.36 -1.32 18.23
N SER A 4 -18.01 -2.52 18.66
CA SER A 4 -16.61 -2.90 18.82
C SER A 4 -15.92 -2.78 17.46
N SER A 5 -15.01 -1.81 17.34
CA SER A 5 -14.25 -1.60 16.13
C SER A 5 -13.42 -2.85 15.83
N LEU A 6 -13.58 -3.40 14.61
CA LEU A 6 -12.92 -4.63 14.21
C LEU A 6 -11.41 -4.38 14.01
N LEU A 7 -10.59 -5.20 14.65
CA LEU A 7 -9.16 -5.22 14.39
C LEU A 7 -8.86 -5.93 13.06
N PRO A 8 -7.93 -5.42 12.25
CA PRO A 8 -7.52 -6.11 11.03
C PRO A 8 -6.78 -7.41 11.36
N MET A 9 -7.14 -8.50 10.70
CA MET A 9 -6.57 -9.85 10.90
C MET A 9 -5.16 -10.02 10.29
N GLY A 10 -4.39 -8.93 10.17
CA GLY A 10 -2.98 -8.94 9.75
C GLY A 10 -2.70 -9.19 8.26
N ARG A 11 -3.72 -9.43 7.43
CA ARG A 11 -3.58 -9.68 5.97
C ARG A 11 -4.46 -8.81 5.07
N SER A 12 -5.30 -7.93 5.61
CA SER A 12 -6.11 -7.04 4.78
C SER A 12 -5.26 -5.93 4.16
N GLY A 13 -5.42 -5.72 2.85
CA GLY A 13 -4.91 -4.53 2.16
C GLY A 13 -5.62 -3.26 2.65
N PHE A 14 -5.08 -2.09 2.31
CA PHE A 14 -5.62 -0.81 2.76
C PHE A 14 -7.09 -0.65 2.37
N GLU A 15 -7.45 -0.87 1.11
CA GLU A 15 -8.84 -0.74 0.65
C GLU A 15 -9.80 -1.67 1.36
N SER A 16 -9.44 -2.95 1.52
CA SER A 16 -10.27 -3.93 2.23
C SER A 16 -10.48 -3.51 3.68
N LEU A 17 -9.42 -3.03 4.34
CA LEU A 17 -9.48 -2.50 5.70
C LEU A 17 -10.47 -1.32 5.78
N ARG A 18 -10.41 -0.38 4.84
CA ARG A 18 -11.33 0.78 4.77
C ARG A 18 -12.77 0.35 4.50
N LYS A 19 -13.00 -0.54 3.52
CA LYS A 19 -14.32 -1.10 3.16
C LYS A 19 -14.96 -1.84 4.35
N SER A 20 -14.18 -2.60 5.10
CA SER A 20 -14.63 -3.35 6.27
C SER A 20 -14.72 -2.52 7.56
N LYS A 21 -14.48 -1.19 7.50
CA LYS A 21 -14.49 -0.27 8.66
C LYS A 21 -13.64 -0.77 9.83
N GLN A 22 -12.51 -1.39 9.50
CA GLN A 22 -11.53 -1.87 10.48
C GLN A 22 -10.68 -0.71 11.01
N ILE A 23 -10.09 -0.89 12.19
CA ILE A 23 -9.17 0.10 12.77
C ILE A 23 -7.96 0.29 11.84
N TYR A 24 -7.71 1.55 11.45
CA TYR A 24 -6.52 2.01 10.74
C TYR A 24 -5.80 3.03 11.60
N VAL A 25 -4.49 2.85 11.80
CA VAL A 25 -3.65 3.87 12.44
C VAL A 25 -3.22 4.85 11.37
N ASP A 26 -3.78 6.06 11.41
CA ASP A 26 -3.53 7.08 10.40
C ASP A 26 -2.07 7.56 10.44
N LYS A 27 -1.41 7.43 9.28
CA LYS A 27 -0.05 7.95 9.01
C LYS A 27 -0.01 8.70 7.68
N THR A 28 -1.17 9.14 7.22
CA THR A 28 -1.33 9.62 5.85
C THR A 28 -0.69 10.98 5.60
N GLU A 29 -0.44 11.78 6.63
CA GLU A 29 0.43 12.96 6.58
C GLU A 29 1.84 12.61 6.08
N MET A 30 2.47 11.57 6.63
CA MET A 30 3.79 11.11 6.18
C MET A 30 3.76 10.55 4.75
N ILE A 31 2.65 9.91 4.38
CA ILE A 31 2.44 9.40 3.03
C ILE A 31 2.39 10.56 2.04
N ASN A 32 1.66 11.62 2.37
CA ASN A 32 1.58 12.84 1.57
C ASN A 32 2.96 13.49 1.37
N ALA A 33 3.73 13.61 2.45
CA ALA A 33 5.09 14.17 2.40
C ALA A 33 6.01 13.36 1.47
N ILE A 34 5.97 12.02 1.55
CA ILE A 34 6.76 11.13 0.68
C ILE A 34 6.26 11.20 -0.78
N ALA A 35 4.94 11.16 -0.98
CA ALA A 35 4.33 11.18 -2.32
C ALA A 35 4.55 12.51 -3.05
N SER A 36 4.72 13.61 -2.32
CA SER A 36 5.04 14.93 -2.87
C SER A 36 6.53 15.12 -3.18
N CYS A 37 7.38 14.13 -2.89
CA CYS A 37 8.81 14.17 -3.16
C CYS A 37 9.18 13.25 -4.33
N ASN A 38 9.94 13.76 -5.29
CA ASN A 38 10.50 12.94 -6.36
C ASN A 38 11.66 12.09 -5.83
N GLY A 39 11.61 10.78 -6.06
CA GLY A 39 12.72 9.89 -5.76
C GLY A 39 12.34 8.42 -5.60
N ALA A 40 13.37 7.60 -5.44
CA ALA A 40 13.23 6.20 -5.05
C ALA A 40 13.35 6.09 -3.53
N PHE A 41 12.34 5.49 -2.88
CA PHE A 41 12.29 5.35 -1.43
C PHE A 41 12.52 3.90 -1.00
N PHE A 42 13.41 3.71 -0.03
CA PHE A 42 13.67 2.40 0.56
C PHE A 42 13.08 2.31 1.98
N LEU A 43 12.09 1.43 2.16
CA LEU A 43 11.34 1.31 3.42
C LEU A 43 11.89 0.17 4.30
N THR A 44 12.82 0.50 5.21
CA THR A 44 13.40 -0.45 6.20
C THR A 44 12.63 -0.40 7.53
N ARG A 45 12.34 -1.58 8.12
CA ARG A 45 11.54 -1.82 9.36
C ARG A 45 11.57 -3.35 9.66
N PRO A 46 11.38 -3.79 10.91
CA PRO A 46 11.28 -5.21 11.26
C PRO A 46 10.02 -5.92 10.70
N ARG A 47 9.98 -7.25 10.79
CA ARG A 47 8.86 -8.07 10.33
C ARG A 47 7.57 -7.72 11.09
N ARG A 48 6.42 -7.67 10.39
CA ARG A 48 5.07 -7.32 10.91
C ARG A 48 4.85 -5.84 11.28
N PHE A 49 5.70 -4.92 10.85
CA PHE A 49 5.52 -3.48 11.08
C PHE A 49 4.65 -2.77 10.02
N GLY A 50 3.80 -3.51 9.29
CA GLY A 50 2.83 -2.91 8.36
C GLY A 50 3.41 -2.36 7.05
N LYS A 51 4.59 -2.82 6.61
CA LYS A 51 5.20 -2.39 5.34
C LYS A 51 4.28 -2.62 4.13
N THR A 52 3.73 -3.83 4.02
CA THR A 52 2.81 -4.19 2.93
C THR A 52 1.57 -3.31 2.97
N LEU A 53 1.03 -3.04 4.16
CA LEU A 53 -0.11 -2.13 4.31
C LEU A 53 0.24 -0.71 3.82
N LEU A 54 1.43 -0.21 4.18
CA LEU A 54 1.90 1.11 3.73
C LEU A 54 2.05 1.19 2.21
N VAL A 55 2.66 0.18 1.57
CA VAL A 55 2.78 0.11 0.10
C VAL A 55 1.40 0.06 -0.56
N ASN A 56 0.48 -0.76 -0.02
CA ASN A 56 -0.90 -0.81 -0.50
C ASN A 56 -1.65 0.53 -0.30
N THR A 57 -1.31 1.31 0.73
CA THR A 57 -1.88 2.65 0.90
C THR A 57 -1.37 3.61 -0.19
N PHE A 58 -0.08 3.58 -0.53
CA PHE A 58 0.44 4.36 -1.67
C PHE A 58 -0.21 3.93 -2.99
N GLU A 59 -0.32 2.63 -3.26
CA GLU A 59 -1.00 2.11 -4.45
C GLU A 59 -2.43 2.66 -4.53
N SER A 60 -3.19 2.57 -3.44
CA SER A 60 -4.57 3.05 -3.41
C SER A 60 -4.67 4.58 -3.61
N LEU A 61 -3.78 5.35 -2.99
CA LEU A 61 -3.73 6.81 -3.16
C LEU A 61 -3.47 7.20 -4.62
N PHE A 62 -2.47 6.58 -5.25
CA PHE A 62 -2.13 6.91 -6.63
C PHE A 62 -3.17 6.39 -7.63
N LYS A 63 -3.75 5.21 -7.40
CA LYS A 63 -4.70 4.58 -8.33
C LYS A 63 -6.13 5.11 -8.21
N HIS A 64 -6.55 5.49 -7.00
CA HIS A 64 -7.94 5.83 -6.67
C HIS A 64 -8.10 7.22 -6.02
N GLY A 65 -7.01 7.98 -5.85
CA GLY A 65 -7.06 9.27 -5.18
C GLY A 65 -7.58 9.15 -3.74
N LEU A 66 -8.54 10.01 -3.39
CA LEU A 66 -9.09 10.10 -2.03
C LEU A 66 -10.27 9.15 -1.75
N GLU A 67 -10.62 8.25 -2.68
CA GLU A 67 -11.79 7.35 -2.54
C GLU A 67 -11.83 6.62 -1.18
N TYR A 68 -10.68 6.09 -0.76
CA TYR A 68 -10.53 5.31 0.47
C TYR A 68 -10.00 6.11 1.68
N PHE A 69 -9.75 7.41 1.50
CA PHE A 69 -9.06 8.26 2.45
C PHE A 69 -9.98 9.18 3.26
N LYS A 70 -11.30 9.06 3.09
CA LYS A 70 -12.27 9.84 3.86
C LYS A 70 -12.04 9.72 5.37
N GLY A 71 -11.97 10.86 6.05
CA GLY A 71 -11.71 10.98 7.48
C GLY A 71 -10.27 10.72 7.90
N LEU A 72 -9.31 10.66 6.96
CA LEU A 72 -7.88 10.60 7.24
C LEU A 72 -7.24 11.97 6.98
N ILE A 73 -6.09 12.25 7.58
CA ILE A 73 -5.41 13.55 7.49
C ILE A 73 -5.18 13.98 6.03
N ILE A 74 -4.74 13.06 5.18
CA ILE A 74 -4.44 13.34 3.76
C ILE A 74 -5.66 13.80 2.94
N GLU A 75 -6.89 13.55 3.40
CA GLU A 75 -8.11 14.03 2.72
C GLU A 75 -8.09 15.55 2.53
N GLN A 76 -7.51 16.29 3.46
CA GLN A 76 -7.43 17.76 3.42
C GLN A 76 -6.15 18.28 2.77
N GLU A 77 -5.11 17.45 2.67
CA GLU A 77 -3.78 17.88 2.23
C GLU A 77 -3.43 17.46 0.80
N TRP A 78 -4.08 16.43 0.27
CA TRP A 78 -3.81 15.91 -1.06
C TRP A 78 -4.29 16.88 -2.13
N LYS A 79 -3.36 17.42 -2.92
CA LYS A 79 -3.65 18.45 -3.93
C LYS A 79 -3.80 17.89 -5.35
N GLU A 80 -3.40 16.63 -5.57
CA GLU A 80 -3.46 16.03 -6.89
C GLU A 80 -4.87 15.57 -7.24
N SER A 81 -5.37 16.05 -8.39
CA SER A 81 -6.69 15.67 -8.92
C SER A 81 -6.64 14.43 -9.82
N HIS A 82 -5.45 13.99 -10.22
CA HIS A 82 -5.25 12.91 -11.18
C HIS A 82 -4.90 11.59 -10.48
N CYS A 83 -5.36 10.49 -11.06
CA CYS A 83 -4.92 9.14 -10.71
C CYS A 83 -3.85 8.67 -11.69
N TYR A 84 -2.99 7.76 -11.24
CA TYR A 84 -1.84 7.26 -11.98
C TYR A 84 -1.99 5.75 -12.25
N PRO A 85 -1.49 5.26 -13.39
CA PRO A 85 -1.25 3.83 -13.55
C PRO A 85 -0.17 3.41 -12.55
N VAL A 86 -0.50 2.48 -11.65
CA VAL A 86 0.44 1.96 -10.65
C VAL A 86 0.93 0.58 -11.06
N LEU A 87 2.26 0.43 -11.14
CA LEU A 87 2.90 -0.87 -11.31
C LEU A 87 3.31 -1.41 -9.93
N HIS A 88 2.62 -2.46 -9.46
CA HIS A 88 2.98 -3.17 -8.24
C HIS A 88 3.70 -4.47 -8.60
N LEU A 89 4.97 -4.58 -8.18
CA LEU A 89 5.77 -5.79 -8.35
C LEU A 89 5.96 -6.49 -7.01
N ASP A 90 5.42 -7.71 -6.88
CA ASP A 90 5.63 -8.56 -5.70
C ASP A 90 6.58 -9.72 -6.03
N PHE A 91 7.83 -9.61 -5.53
CA PHE A 91 8.85 -10.65 -5.69
C PHE A 91 8.83 -11.68 -4.55
N SER A 92 7.80 -11.70 -3.70
CA SER A 92 7.71 -12.60 -2.55
C SER A 92 7.77 -14.08 -2.93
N ASP A 93 7.39 -14.44 -4.17
CA ASP A 93 7.46 -15.80 -4.70
C ASP A 93 8.68 -16.04 -5.62
N CYS A 94 9.48 -15.01 -5.92
CA CYS A 94 10.70 -15.09 -6.73
C CYS A 94 11.98 -15.22 -5.88
N ARG A 95 11.96 -16.09 -4.87
CA ARG A 95 13.08 -16.18 -3.89
C ARG A 95 14.26 -17.02 -4.35
N SER A 96 13.99 -18.05 -5.14
CA SER A 96 14.99 -19.01 -5.58
C SER A 96 14.84 -19.26 -7.07
N PHE A 97 15.95 -19.04 -7.77
CA PHE A 97 16.14 -19.36 -9.18
C PHE A 97 17.60 -19.69 -9.41
N ASN A 98 17.86 -20.61 -10.33
CA ASN A 98 19.23 -21.12 -10.59
C ASN A 98 19.86 -20.53 -11.85
N SER A 99 19.09 -19.78 -12.65
CA SER A 99 19.56 -19.15 -13.87
C SER A 99 18.70 -17.94 -14.24
N PHE A 100 19.20 -17.11 -15.15
CA PHE A 100 18.41 -16.02 -15.72
C PHE A 100 17.16 -16.51 -16.46
N ALA A 101 17.23 -17.67 -17.12
CA ALA A 101 16.08 -18.27 -17.80
C ALA A 101 15.00 -18.69 -16.81
N ASP A 102 15.39 -19.29 -15.68
CA ASP A 102 14.49 -19.67 -14.58
C ASP A 102 13.86 -18.43 -13.91
N PHE A 103 14.66 -17.40 -13.65
CA PHE A 103 14.14 -16.10 -13.21
C PHE A 103 13.14 -15.50 -14.21
N SER A 104 13.48 -15.49 -15.50
CA SER A 104 12.62 -14.91 -16.55
C SER A 104 11.29 -15.63 -16.65
N ALA A 105 11.28 -16.96 -16.55
CA ALA A 105 10.05 -17.76 -16.52
C ALA A 105 9.20 -17.45 -15.29
N LYS A 106 9.83 -17.36 -14.11
CA LYS A 106 9.14 -16.99 -12.85
C LYS A 106 8.59 -15.56 -12.90
N PHE A 107 9.40 -14.61 -13.36
CA PHE A 107 9.01 -13.21 -13.49
C PHE A 107 7.86 -13.03 -14.49
N ALA A 108 7.91 -13.71 -15.64
CA ALA A 108 6.83 -13.69 -16.63
C ALA A 108 5.52 -14.28 -16.07
N SER A 109 5.58 -15.23 -15.13
CA SER A 109 4.39 -15.76 -14.46
C SER A 109 3.82 -14.84 -13.37
N MET A 110 4.53 -13.77 -12.98
CA MET A 110 4.10 -12.80 -11.97
C MET A 110 3.41 -11.56 -12.56
N LEU A 111 3.59 -11.30 -13.86
CA LEU A 111 2.94 -10.22 -14.60
C LEU A 111 1.55 -10.65 -15.08
#